data_AF-A0ABC8T7J6-F1
#
_entry.id   AF-A0ABC8T7J6-F1
#
_cell.length_a   1.000
_cell.length_b   1.000
_cell.length_c   1.000
_cell.angle_alpha   90.00
_cell.angle_beta   90.00
_cell.angle_gamma   90.00
#
_symmetry.space_group_name_H-M   'P 1'
#
loop_
_entity.id
_entity.type
_entity.pdbx_description
1 polymer ?
#
loop_
_entity_poly.entity_id
_entity_poly.type
_entity_poly.pdbx_seq_one_letter_code
_entity_poly.pdbx_strand_id
1 'polypeptide(L)'
;MAKKVYDRLWNGSYFNYDNSGSSTSTSIQADQLAGKWYARACSLLPIVDEEKAKVALEEVFSFNVMKVKDGRLGALNGMLPSGEPDISCIQTKRYGLVLYMGLL
;
A
#
# COMPACT_ATOMS: atom_id res chain seq x y z
N MET A 1 -16.97 -8.12 -6.25
CA MET A 1 -17.03 -6.91 -5.41
C MET A 1 -15.72 -6.73 -4.68
N ALA A 2 -15.31 -5.48 -4.47
CA ALA A 2 -13.97 -5.09 -4.01
C ALA A 2 -13.45 -5.88 -2.79
N LYS A 3 -14.31 -6.21 -1.83
CA LYS A 3 -13.95 -7.04 -0.67
C LYS A 3 -13.27 -8.37 -1.04
N LYS A 4 -13.79 -9.09 -2.05
CA LYS A 4 -13.19 -10.35 -2.54
C LYS A 4 -11.80 -10.15 -3.15
N VAL A 5 -11.54 -8.98 -3.73
CA VAL A 5 -10.24 -8.64 -4.31
C VAL A 5 -9.23 -8.39 -3.20
N TYR A 6 -9.58 -7.58 -2.21
CA TYR A 6 -8.73 -7.37 -1.03
C TYR A 6 -8.44 -8.68 -0.28
N ASP A 7 -9.44 -9.55 -0.11
CA ASP A 7 -9.21 -10.85 0.52
C ASP A 7 -8.26 -11.75 -0.27
N ARG A 8 -8.27 -11.67 -1.61
CA ARG A 8 -7.34 -12.42 -2.47
C ARG A 8 -5.93 -11.84 -2.48
N LEU A 9 -5.80 -10.52 -2.36
CA LEU A 9 -4.51 -9.83 -2.38
C LEU A 9 -3.82 -9.81 -1.01
N TRP A 10 -4.54 -10.07 0.08
CA TRP A 10 -3.99 -10.12 1.42
C TRP A 10 -2.95 -11.24 1.56
N ASN A 11 -1.71 -10.88 1.92
CA ASN A 11 -0.60 -11.83 2.06
C ASN A 11 -0.20 -12.12 3.52
N GLY A 12 -0.86 -11.49 4.50
CA GLY A 12 -0.54 -11.61 5.92
C GLY A 12 0.05 -10.34 6.55
N SER A 13 0.63 -9.46 5.73
CA SER A 13 1.25 -8.19 6.18
C SER A 13 0.74 -6.98 5.40
N TYR A 14 0.48 -7.13 4.11
CA TYR A 14 -0.05 -6.07 3.25
C TYR A 14 -0.88 -6.69 2.10
N PHE A 15 -1.37 -5.85 1.19
CA PHE A 15 -2.06 -6.28 -0.02
C PHE A 15 -1.09 -6.28 -1.20
N ASN A 16 -0.90 -7.45 -1.82
CA ASN A 16 -0.17 -7.57 -3.08
C ASN A 16 -0.71 -6.59 -4.12
N TYR A 17 0.17 -6.04 -4.95
CA TYR A 17 -0.19 -5.11 -6.02
C TYR A 17 -1.20 -5.73 -7.00
N ASP A 18 -0.94 -6.97 -7.41
CA ASP A 18 -1.86 -7.75 -8.24
C ASP A 18 -1.69 -9.26 -7.98
N ASN A 19 -2.44 -10.09 -8.73
CA ASN A 19 -2.35 -11.56 -8.67
C ASN A 19 -1.91 -12.14 -10.02
N SER A 20 -1.10 -11.42 -10.80
CA SER A 20 -0.57 -11.87 -12.09
C SER A 20 0.53 -12.92 -11.95
N GLY A 21 1.21 -12.95 -10.79
CA GLY A 21 2.37 -13.81 -10.55
C GLY A 21 3.67 -13.26 -11.15
N SER A 22 3.63 -12.04 -11.69
CA SER A 22 4.84 -11.30 -12.09
C SER A 22 5.73 -10.94 -10.90
N SER A 23 6.99 -10.62 -11.16
CA SER A 23 7.94 -10.17 -10.13
C SER A 23 7.50 -8.90 -9.39
N THR A 24 6.61 -8.10 -9.96
CA THR A 24 6.06 -6.87 -9.37
C THR A 24 4.76 -7.09 -8.62
N SER A 25 4.18 -8.30 -8.66
CA SER A 25 2.90 -8.61 -7.99
C SER A 25 2.96 -8.38 -6.48
N THR A 26 4.14 -8.52 -5.89
CA THR A 26 4.40 -8.36 -4.45
C THR A 26 4.91 -6.95 -4.09
N SER A 27 4.90 -6.01 -5.03
CA SER A 27 5.29 -4.62 -4.76
C SER A 27 4.36 -3.99 -3.74
N ILE A 28 4.92 -3.44 -2.67
CA ILE A 28 4.21 -2.71 -1.62
C ILE A 28 3.88 -1.33 -2.18
N GLN A 29 2.60 -1.13 -2.53
CA GLN A 29 2.14 0.17 -2.99
C GLN A 29 1.73 1.07 -1.82
N ALA A 30 2.17 2.33 -1.85
CA ALA A 30 1.85 3.32 -0.81
C ALA A 30 0.35 3.72 -0.79
N ASP A 31 -0.35 3.53 -1.90
CA ASP A 31 -1.77 3.85 -2.11
C ASP A 31 -2.69 2.62 -2.10
N GLN A 32 -2.20 1.46 -1.65
CA GLN A 32 -2.93 0.18 -1.66
C GLN A 32 -4.30 0.22 -0.92
N LEU A 33 -4.53 1.22 -0.06
CA LEU A 33 -5.79 1.43 0.68
C LEU A 33 -6.60 2.65 0.21
N ALA A 34 -6.29 3.25 -0.94
CA ALA A 34 -7.02 4.43 -1.45
C ALA A 34 -8.54 4.17 -1.58
N GLY A 35 -8.94 2.96 -1.97
CA GLY A 35 -10.35 2.55 -2.02
C GLY A 35 -11.02 2.49 -0.64
N LYS A 36 -10.31 2.03 0.40
CA LYS A 36 -10.80 2.05 1.78
C LYS A 36 -10.98 3.49 2.27
N TRP A 37 -10.00 4.36 2.01
CA TRP A 37 -10.09 5.77 2.36
C TRP A 37 -11.30 6.45 1.72
N TYR A 38 -11.50 6.23 0.41
CA TYR A 38 -12.63 6.80 -0.31
C TYR A 38 -13.97 6.29 0.24
N ALA A 39 -14.06 4.99 0.54
CA ALA A 39 -15.26 4.41 1.17
C ALA A 39 -15.57 5.06 2.53
N ARG A 40 -14.56 5.27 3.38
CA ARG A 40 -14.71 5.97 4.67
C ARG A 40 -15.16 7.43 4.47
N ALA A 41 -14.54 8.16 3.55
CA ALA A 41 -14.88 9.56 3.26
C ALA A 41 -16.33 9.72 2.75
N CYS A 42 -16.85 8.71 2.05
CA CYS A 42 -18.22 8.69 1.55
C CYS A 42 -19.22 7.99 2.48
N SER A 43 -18.84 7.63 3.72
CA SER A 43 -19.69 6.88 4.66
C SER A 43 -20.25 5.58 4.07
N LEU A 44 -19.49 4.92 3.19
CA LEU A 44 -19.81 3.61 2.62
C LEU A 44 -19.39 2.49 3.56
N LEU A 45 -19.92 1.28 3.32
CA LEU A 45 -19.53 0.09 4.08
C LEU A 45 -18.03 -0.19 3.96
N PRO A 46 -17.38 -0.65 5.05
CA PRO A 46 -15.96 -0.96 5.04
C PRO A 46 -15.66 -2.09 4.06
N ILE A 47 -14.67 -1.84 3.18
CA ILE A 47 -14.23 -2.78 2.14
C ILE A 47 -13.15 -3.72 2.67
N VAL A 48 -12.38 -3.24 3.66
CA VAL A 48 -11.22 -3.92 4.25
C VAL A 48 -11.39 -3.92 5.77
N ASP A 49 -11.07 -5.05 6.39
CA ASP A 49 -10.98 -5.20 7.84
C ASP A 49 -10.04 -4.15 8.46
N GLU A 50 -10.40 -3.59 9.62
CA GLU A 50 -9.61 -2.52 10.24
C GLU A 50 -8.23 -3.00 10.70
N GLU A 51 -8.10 -4.23 11.19
CA GLU A 51 -6.81 -4.77 11.62
C GLU A 51 -5.89 -5.00 10.41
N LYS A 52 -6.42 -5.58 9.33
CA LYS A 52 -5.66 -5.71 8.07
C LYS A 52 -5.20 -4.35 7.53
N ALA A 53 -6.05 -3.33 7.63
CA ALA A 53 -5.71 -1.99 7.18
C ALA A 53 -4.60 -1.36 8.03
N LYS A 54 -4.66 -1.54 9.35
CA LYS A 54 -3.63 -1.07 10.28
C LYS A 54 -2.28 -1.73 10.00
N VAL A 55 -2.24 -3.07 9.92
CA VAL A 55 -1.01 -3.83 9.62
C VAL A 55 -0.43 -3.42 8.26
N ALA A 56 -1.27 -3.28 7.22
CA ALA A 56 -0.81 -2.83 5.91
C ALA A 56 -0.22 -1.41 5.93
N LEU A 57 -0.76 -0.50 6.74
CA LEU A 57 -0.22 0.84 6.89
C LEU A 57 1.11 0.84 7.65
N GLU A 58 1.25 0.02 8.69
CA GLU A 58 2.53 -0.17 9.38
C GLU A 58 3.62 -0.68 8.42
N GLU A 59 3.26 -1.61 7.52
CA GLU A 59 4.17 -2.11 6.48
C GLU A 59 4.56 -1.00 5.48
N VAL A 60 3.59 -0.25 4.95
CA VAL A 60 3.84 0.89 4.04
C VAL A 60 4.72 1.92 4.71
N PHE A 61 4.49 2.26 5.98
CA PHE A 61 5.34 3.20 6.70
C PHE A 61 6.77 2.65 6.83
N SER A 62 6.91 1.40 7.26
CA SER A 62 8.21 0.76 7.47
C SER A 62 9.04 0.63 6.19
N PHE A 63 8.39 0.39 5.04
CA PHE A 63 9.05 0.20 3.76
C PHE A 63 9.09 1.48 2.93
N ASN A 64 7.92 1.98 2.52
CA ASN A 64 7.82 3.05 1.55
C ASN A 64 8.28 4.40 2.12
N VAL A 65 8.20 4.63 3.44
CA VAL A 65 8.67 5.87 4.09
C VAL A 65 10.06 5.65 4.70
N MET A 66 10.19 4.74 5.66
CA MET A 66 11.41 4.66 6.46
C MET A 66 12.64 4.19 5.67
N LYS A 67 12.49 3.30 4.68
CA LYS A 67 13.62 2.90 3.82
C LYS A 67 13.98 3.96 2.78
N VAL A 68 13.20 5.03 2.67
CA VAL A 68 13.44 6.14 1.76
C VAL A 68 14.08 7.30 2.50
N LYS A 69 15.41 7.36 2.48
CA LYS A 69 16.20 8.44 3.12
C LYS A 69 15.76 8.68 4.58
N ASP A 70 15.53 7.61 5.33
CA ASP A 70 15.08 7.65 6.72
C ASP A 70 13.80 8.49 6.92
N GLY A 71 12.86 8.40 5.96
CA GLY A 71 11.58 9.10 5.98
C GLY A 71 11.62 10.58 5.55
N ARG A 72 12.77 11.10 5.10
CA ARG A 72 12.95 12.54 4.82
C ARG A 72 12.42 13.01 3.47
N LEU A 73 12.04 12.10 2.56
CA LEU A 73 11.56 12.43 1.21
C LEU A 73 10.09 12.04 0.97
N GLY A 74 9.35 11.64 2.00
CA GLY A 74 8.00 11.09 1.87
C GLY A 74 8.00 9.60 1.54
N ALA A 75 6.89 9.08 1.00
CA ALA A 75 6.84 7.67 0.59
C ALA A 75 7.14 7.48 -0.87
N LEU A 76 7.98 6.51 -1.18
CA LEU A 76 8.06 5.99 -2.55
C LEU A 76 6.79 5.19 -2.88
N ASN A 77 6.20 5.42 -4.04
CA ASN A 77 4.93 4.78 -4.41
C ASN A 77 5.01 3.26 -4.47
N GLY A 78 6.10 2.68 -4.98
CA GLY A 78 6.30 1.24 -5.04
C GLY A 78 7.63 0.80 -4.44
N MET A 79 7.57 -0.19 -3.55
CA MET A 79 8.73 -0.78 -2.89
C MET A 79 8.66 -2.30 -2.98
N LEU A 80 9.74 -2.97 -3.38
CA LEU A 80 9.80 -4.43 -3.35
C LEU A 80 9.89 -4.94 -1.89
N PRO A 81 9.48 -6.18 -1.61
CA PRO A 81 9.62 -6.77 -0.27
C PRO A 81 11.09 -6.90 0.19
N SER A 82 12.04 -6.84 -0.75
CA SER A 82 13.47 -6.72 -0.44
C SER A 82 13.83 -5.38 0.22
N GLY A 83 12.98 -4.36 0.09
CA GLY A 83 13.26 -2.97 0.48
C GLY A 83 13.94 -2.15 -0.60
N GLU A 84 14.06 -2.68 -1.82
CA GLU A 84 14.55 -1.94 -2.98
C GLU A 84 13.41 -1.18 -3.70
N PRO A 85 13.66 0.03 -4.23
CA PRO A 85 12.70 0.75 -5.06
C PRO A 85 12.16 -0.11 -6.20
N ASP A 86 10.85 -0.16 -6.38
CA ASP A 86 10.27 -0.78 -7.56
C ASP A 86 10.47 0.15 -8.77
N ILE A 87 11.32 -0.26 -9.72
CA ILE A 87 11.67 0.52 -10.91
C ILE A 87 10.93 0.08 -12.18
N SER A 88 9.98 -0.84 -12.06
CA SER A 88 9.26 -1.46 -13.18
C SER A 88 8.45 -0.47 -14.03
N CYS A 89 7.96 0.61 -13.42
CA CYS A 89 7.32 1.70 -14.17
C CYS A 89 7.67 3.08 -13.59
N ILE A 90 7.23 4.14 -14.28
CA ILE A 90 7.50 5.51 -13.85
C ILE A 90 6.69 5.91 -12.61
N GLN A 91 5.53 5.30 -12.39
CA GLN A 91 4.63 5.63 -11.29
C GLN A 91 5.17 5.17 -9.94
N THR A 92 5.78 3.98 -9.88
CA THR A 92 6.39 3.43 -8.66
C THR A 92 7.57 4.26 -8.16
N LYS A 93 8.26 4.97 -9.07
CA LYS A 93 9.39 5.85 -8.77
C LYS A 93 9.02 7.22 -8.21
N ARG A 94 7.72 7.55 -8.16
CA ARG A 94 7.26 8.85 -7.66
C ARG A 94 7.16 8.82 -6.14
N TYR A 95 7.49 9.95 -5.53
CA TYR A 95 7.19 10.18 -4.13
C TYR A 95 5.72 10.60 -4.01
N GLY A 96 4.94 9.77 -3.33
CA GLY A 96 3.58 10.06 -2.94
C GLY A 96 3.55 10.72 -1.58
N LEU A 97 2.58 11.61 -1.40
CA LEU A 97 2.16 12.04 -0.07
C LEU A 97 1.39 10.86 0.54
N VAL A 98 1.87 10.30 1.65
CA VAL A 98 1.10 9.30 2.40
C VAL A 98 0.02 10.01 3.21
N LEU A 99 -0.97 10.56 2.50
CA LEU A 99 -2.11 11.25 3.10
C LEU A 99 -2.92 10.35 4.06
N TYR A 100 -2.66 9.04 4.05
CA TYR A 100 -3.44 8.04 4.77
C TYR A 100 -2.94 7.71 6.18
N MET A 101 -1.69 8.00 6.53
CA MET A 101 -1.14 7.63 7.86
C MET A 101 -1.69 8.49 9.01
N GLY A 102 -2.20 9.69 8.71
CA GLY A 102 -2.77 10.60 9.71
C GLY A 102 -4.30 10.56 9.83
N LEU A 103 -4.98 9.67 9.07
CA LEU A 103 -6.44 9.62 8.97
C LEU A 103 -7.07 8.31 9.48
N LEU A 104 -6.31 7.51 10.24
CA LEU A 104 -6.91 6.45 11.06
C LEU A 104 -7.45 7.04 12.37
#